data_AF-A0A8J3SJ77-F1
#
_entry.id   AF-A0A8J3SJ77-F1
#
_cell.length_a   1.000
_cell.length_b   1.000
_cell.length_c   1.000
_cell.angle_alpha   90.00
_cell.angle_beta   90.00
_cell.angle_gamma   90.00
#
_symmetry.space_group_name_H-M   'P 1'
#
loop_
_entity.id
_entity.type
_entity.pdbx_description
1 polymer ?
#
loop_
_entity_poly.entity_id
_entity_poly.type
_entity_poly.pdbx_seq_one_letter_code
_entity_poly.pdbx_strand_id
1 'polypeptide(L)'
;MRGPGRPRLLTFRSPPVTIELEISVSGGTGHIIGRLLPPQPARIEIHGRRPMVLTADPLGRFSGEHLPTGAFSLRCRLPSLVVATEWITI
;
A
#
# COMPACT_ATOMS: atom_id res chain seq x y z
N MET A 1 -23.97 -6.27 13.47
CA MET A 1 -22.93 -6.70 12.51
C MET A 1 -22.41 -5.45 11.80
N ARG A 2 -21.15 -5.05 11.96
CA ARG A 2 -20.59 -3.95 11.15
C ARG A 2 -20.21 -4.57 9.79
N GLY A 3 -20.85 -4.13 8.72
CA GLY A 3 -20.43 -4.51 7.35
C GLY A 3 -19.01 -4.05 7.07
N PRO A 4 -18.35 -4.58 6.03
CA PRO A 4 -17.01 -4.13 5.66
C PRO A 4 -17.06 -2.62 5.42
N GLY A 5 -16.15 -1.88 6.05
CA GLY A 5 -16.04 -0.44 5.81
C GLY A 5 -15.83 -0.17 4.32
N ARG A 6 -16.38 0.93 3.80
CA ARG A 6 -16.16 1.32 2.40
C ARG A 6 -14.65 1.40 2.13
N PRO A 7 -14.14 0.86 1.01
CA PRO A 7 -12.72 0.96 0.68
C PRO A 7 -12.26 2.42 0.64
N ARG A 8 -11.09 2.69 1.23
CA ARG A 8 -10.42 3.97 1.17
C ARG A 8 -9.46 3.98 -0.01
N LEU A 9 -9.63 4.93 -0.92
CA LEU A 9 -8.75 5.15 -2.06
C LEU A 9 -7.75 6.26 -1.73
N LEU A 10 -6.47 6.03 -2.02
CA LEU A 10 -5.39 6.98 -1.82
C LEU A 10 -4.52 7.06 -3.07
N THR A 11 -4.06 8.26 -3.41
CA THR A 11 -3.13 8.49 -4.51
C THR A 11 -1.95 9.32 -3.99
N PHE A 12 -0.75 8.77 -4.13
CA PHE A 12 0.49 9.43 -3.77
C PHE A 12 1.29 9.74 -5.02
N ARG A 13 1.72 10.99 -5.18
CA ARG A 13 2.46 11.45 -6.36
C ARG A 13 3.86 11.84 -5.94
N SER A 14 4.86 11.20 -6.52
CA SER A 14 6.27 11.48 -6.34
C SER A 14 6.98 11.26 -7.68
N PRO A 15 7.06 12.28 -8.56
CA PRO A 15 7.64 12.13 -9.88
C PRO A 15 9.00 11.40 -9.84
N PRO A 16 9.21 10.39 -10.71
CA PRO A 16 8.38 10.01 -11.86
C PRO A 16 7.26 9.01 -11.56
N VAL A 17 6.95 8.71 -10.29
CA VAL A 17 6.06 7.61 -9.89
C VAL A 17 4.81 8.11 -9.17
N THR A 18 3.68 7.52 -9.50
CA THR A 18 2.43 7.63 -8.73
C THR A 18 2.09 6.25 -8.15
N ILE A 19 1.64 6.23 -6.90
CA ILE A 19 1.18 5.03 -6.21
C ILE A 19 -0.31 5.22 -5.92
N GLU A 20 -1.14 4.31 -6.42
CA GLU A 20 -2.56 4.26 -6.07
C GLU A 20 -2.80 3.08 -5.14
N LEU A 21 -3.56 3.31 -4.07
CA LEU A 21 -3.91 2.31 -3.06
C LEU A 21 -5.42 2.24 -2.87
N GLU A 22 -5.92 1.03 -2.74
CA GLU A 22 -7.21 0.71 -2.19
C GLU A 22 -7.01 -0.07 -0.88
N ILE A 23 -7.59 0.43 0.20
CA ILE A 23 -7.51 -0.21 1.52
C ILE A 23 -8.92 -0.52 2.00
N SER A 24 -9.16 -1.76 2.37
CA SER A 24 -10.42 -2.20 2.97
C SER A 24 -10.15 -2.83 4.34
N VAL A 25 -11.12 -2.71 5.26
CA VAL A 25 -11.04 -3.32 6.59
C VAL A 25 -12.27 -4.18 6.80
N SER A 26 -12.05 -5.46 7.08
CA SER A 26 -13.09 -6.44 7.38
C SER A 26 -12.68 -7.24 8.62
N GLY A 27 -13.59 -7.34 9.61
CA GLY A 27 -13.33 -8.14 10.82
C GLY A 27 -12.09 -7.72 11.63
N GLY A 28 -11.64 -6.47 11.52
CA GLY A 28 -10.42 -5.97 12.19
C GLY A 28 -9.12 -6.27 11.42
N THR A 29 -9.22 -6.88 10.25
CA THR A 29 -8.11 -7.16 9.35
C THR A 29 -8.17 -6.22 8.15
N GLY A 30 -7.05 -5.53 7.88
CA GLY A 30 -6.92 -4.72 6.69
C GLY A 30 -6.47 -5.55 5.47
N HIS A 31 -6.95 -5.17 4.30
CA HIS A 31 -6.47 -5.63 3.01
C HIS A 31 -6.02 -4.42 2.20
N ILE A 32 -4.92 -4.58 1.46
CA ILE A 32 -4.37 -3.54 0.59
C ILE A 32 -4.24 -4.08 -0.82
N ILE A 33 -4.66 -3.27 -1.78
CA ILE A 33 -4.40 -3.46 -3.20
C ILE A 33 -3.75 -2.17 -3.68
N GLY A 34 -2.71 -2.28 -4.49
CA GLY A 34 -2.06 -1.10 -5.03
C GLY A 34 -1.47 -1.29 -6.40
N ARG A 35 -1.19 -0.16 -7.04
CA ARG A 35 -0.50 -0.11 -8.32
C ARG A 35 0.49 1.04 -8.41
N LEU A 36 1.52 0.83 -9.22
CA LEU A 36 2.50 1.84 -9.62
C LEU A 36 2.18 2.37 -11.02
N LEU A 37 2.36 3.67 -11.21
CA LEU A 37 2.27 4.36 -12.48
C LEU A 37 3.56 5.19 -12.69
N PRO A 38 4.37 4.91 -13.72
CA PRO A 38 4.21 3.84 -14.71
C PRO A 38 4.36 2.42 -14.10
N PRO A 39 3.78 1.38 -14.75
CA PRO A 39 3.93 -0.02 -14.34
C PRO A 39 5.38 -0.47 -14.31
N GLN A 40 5.83 -1.05 -13.20
CA GLN A 40 7.16 -1.63 -13.06
C GLN A 40 7.28 -2.50 -11.79
N PRO A 41 8.21 -3.47 -11.76
CA PRO A 41 8.51 -4.22 -10.55
C PRO A 41 9.06 -3.32 -9.44
N ALA A 42 8.65 -3.59 -8.21
CA ALA A 42 9.15 -2.86 -7.04
C ALA A 42 9.05 -3.70 -5.76
N ARG A 43 9.89 -3.38 -4.78
CA ARG A 43 9.71 -3.87 -3.41
C ARG A 43 8.85 -2.88 -2.64
N ILE A 44 7.73 -3.34 -2.11
CA ILE A 44 6.82 -2.54 -1.31
C ILE A 44 6.99 -2.96 0.14
N GLU A 45 7.22 -2.00 1.02
CA GLU A 45 7.36 -2.23 2.45
C GLU A 45 6.29 -1.48 3.19
N ILE A 46 5.54 -2.19 4.00
CA ILE A 46 4.58 -1.59 4.93
C ILE A 46 5.27 -1.51 6.29
N HIS A 47 5.39 -0.29 6.80
CA HIS A 47 5.95 0.02 8.10
C HIS A 47 4.80 0.28 9.06
N GLY A 48 4.88 -0.22 10.28
CA GLY A 48 3.80 -0.10 11.27
C GLY A 48 3.99 -1.10 12.40
N ARG A 49 2.91 -1.36 13.15
CA ARG A 49 2.94 -2.31 14.28
C ARG A 49 3.36 -3.72 13.89
N ARG A 50 3.00 -4.16 12.69
CA ARG A 50 3.42 -5.44 12.12
C ARG A 50 3.88 -5.20 10.68
N PRO A 51 5.19 -4.97 10.47
CA PRO A 51 5.73 -4.72 9.15
C PRO A 51 5.53 -5.90 8.20
N MET A 52 5.35 -5.61 6.92
CA MET A 52 5.27 -6.62 5.87
C MET A 52 5.96 -6.14 4.60
N VAL A 53 6.35 -7.09 3.76
CA VAL A 53 6.98 -6.83 2.47
C VAL A 53 6.14 -7.48 1.39
N LEU A 54 5.79 -6.69 0.39
CA LEU A 54 5.08 -7.12 -0.81
C LEU A 54 5.97 -6.85 -2.04
N THR A 55 5.60 -7.46 -3.15
CA THR A 55 6.27 -7.24 -4.43
C THR A 55 5.25 -6.74 -5.42
N ALA A 56 5.56 -5.61 -6.07
CA ALA A 56 4.85 -5.18 -7.26
C ALA A 56 5.35 -6.01 -8.44
N ASP A 57 4.41 -6.58 -9.20
CA ASP A 57 4.69 -7.36 -10.39
C ASP A 57 5.13 -6.46 -11.57
N PRO A 58 5.48 -7.03 -12.76
CA PRO A 58 5.82 -6.22 -13.93
C PRO A 58 4.72 -5.27 -14.42
N LEU A 59 3.46 -5.52 -14.05
CA LEU A 59 2.33 -4.63 -14.31
C LEU A 59 2.16 -3.57 -13.21
N GLY A 60 3.10 -3.49 -12.27
CA GLY A 60 3.12 -2.56 -11.15
C GLY A 60 2.09 -2.89 -10.06
N ARG A 61 1.45 -4.06 -10.09
CA ARG A 61 0.35 -4.43 -9.17
C ARG A 61 0.90 -5.17 -7.97
N PHE A 62 0.33 -4.89 -6.80
CA PHE A 62 0.62 -5.62 -5.57
C PHE A 62 -0.63 -5.72 -4.71
N SER A 63 -0.68 -6.76 -3.87
CA SER A 63 -1.72 -6.92 -2.87
C SER A 63 -1.14 -7.53 -1.60
N GLY A 64 -1.79 -7.26 -0.48
CA GLY A 64 -1.42 -7.79 0.82
C GLY A 64 -2.66 -7.99 1.69
N GLU A 65 -2.61 -9.03 2.51
CA GLU A 65 -3.60 -9.31 3.54
C GLU A 65 -2.99 -9.08 4.93
N HIS A 66 -3.82 -9.09 5.97
CA HIS A 66 -3.35 -8.91 7.34
C HIS A 66 -2.65 -7.57 7.56
N LEU A 67 -3.07 -6.53 6.81
CA LEU A 67 -2.61 -5.17 7.01
C LEU A 67 -2.97 -4.75 8.44
N PRO A 68 -2.00 -4.27 9.24
CA PRO A 68 -2.25 -3.92 10.63
C PRO A 68 -3.21 -2.74 10.69
N THR A 69 -4.28 -2.87 11.49
CA THR A 69 -5.12 -1.72 11.82
C THR A 69 -4.33 -0.72 12.67
N GLY A 70 -4.59 0.58 12.49
CA GLY A 70 -3.79 1.67 13.05
C GLY A 70 -2.85 2.34 12.05
N ALA A 71 -1.86 3.06 12.58
CA ALA A 71 -0.94 3.85 11.77
C ALA A 71 0.08 2.98 11.01
N PHE A 72 0.22 3.21 9.71
CA PHE A 72 1.23 2.61 8.87
C PHE A 72 1.76 3.59 7.81
N SER A 73 2.93 3.30 7.25
CA SER A 73 3.49 4.01 6.10
C SER A 73 3.91 2.98 5.04
N LEU A 74 3.72 3.31 3.76
CA LEU A 74 4.17 2.50 2.65
C LEU A 74 5.46 3.09 2.08
N ARG A 75 6.48 2.24 1.91
CA ARG A 75 7.74 2.56 1.24
C ARG A 75 7.90 1.71 -0.02
N CYS A 76 7.87 2.35 -1.17
CA CYS A 76 8.15 1.75 -2.46
C CYS A 76 9.65 1.93 -2.77
N ARG A 77 10.35 0.82 -2.95
CA ARG A 77 11.76 0.79 -3.37
C ARG A 77 11.85 0.37 -4.83
N LEU A 78 12.40 1.28 -5.62
CA LEU A 78 12.75 1.10 -7.02
C LEU A 78 14.28 1.12 -7.15
N PRO A 79 14.84 0.67 -8.29
CA PRO A 79 16.29 0.65 -8.48
C PRO A 79 16.98 2.00 -8.28
N SER A 80 16.30 3.10 -8.66
CA SER A 80 16.88 4.45 -8.67
C SER A 80 16.35 5.38 -7.57
N LEU A 81 15.26 5.02 -6.88
CA LEU A 81 14.63 5.90 -5.90
C LEU A 81 13.78 5.14 -4.88
N VAL A 82 13.50 5.81 -3.78
CA VAL A 82 12.62 5.33 -2.72
C VAL A 82 11.53 6.36 -2.48
N VAL A 83 10.26 5.95 -2.63
CA VAL A 83 9.09 6.78 -2.29
C VAL A 83 8.52 6.28 -0.98
N ALA A 84 8.24 7.15 -0.04
CA ALA A 84 7.50 6.83 1.17
C ALA A 84 6.24 7.68 1.26
N THR A 85 5.15 7.08 1.72
CA THR A 85 3.95 7.83 2.10
C THR A 85 4.15 8.39 3.51
N GLU A 86 3.46 9.49 3.82
CA GLU A 86 3.25 9.85 5.23
C GLU A 86 2.54 8.72 5.98
N TRP A 87 2.57 8.81 7.31
CA TRP A 87 1.85 7.88 8.16
C TRP A 87 0.34 8.08 7.98
N ILE A 88 -0.35 7.01 7.60
CA ILE A 88 -1.80 6.96 7.45
C ILE A 88 -2.39 6.02 8.48
N THR A 89 -3.54 6.38 9.04
CA THR A 89 -4.28 5.55 10.00
C THR A 89 -5.52 4.98 9.34
N ILE A 90 -5.78 3.70 9.62
CA ILE A 90 -6.97 2.95 9.20
C ILE A 90 -7.67 2.32 10.40
#